data_AF-A0A4Z2IKE4-F1
#
_entry.id   AF-A0A4Z2IKE4-F1
#
_cell.length_a   1.000
_cell.length_b   1.000
_cell.length_c   1.000
_cell.angle_alpha   90.00
_cell.angle_beta   90.00
_cell.angle_gamma   90.00
#
_symmetry.space_group_name_H-M   'P 1'
#
loop_
_entity.id
_entity.type
_entity.pdbx_description
1 polymer ?
#
loop_
_entity_poly.entity_id
_entity_poly.type
_entity_poly.pdbx_seq_one_letter_code
_entity_poly.pdbx_strand_id
1 'polypeptide(L)'
;MSFSFLLQVCNIVPGQRCIKKLTDNQTSTMIKATARSAPDRQEEISRLVRSANYEADPFVQEFKFKVRDEMAHVTGRVLPAPMLQYGGRVSTEHFMNRTVATPSHGVWDMRGKQFHTGVEIKMWAIACFATQRQCREEILK
;
A
#
# COMPACT_ATOMS: atom_id res chain seq x y z
N MET A 1 -19.24 -45.45 -14.89
CA MET A 1 -19.85 -45.45 -13.54
C MET A 1 -20.04 -44.00 -13.13
N SER A 2 -21.29 -43.58 -12.90
CA SER A 2 -21.59 -42.22 -12.46
C SER A 2 -21.93 -42.26 -10.97
N PHE A 3 -21.13 -41.58 -10.15
CA PHE A 3 -21.41 -41.39 -8.73
C PHE A 3 -22.05 -40.01 -8.54
N SER A 4 -23.25 -39.98 -7.96
CA SER A 4 -23.97 -38.76 -7.62
C SER A 4 -24.30 -38.79 -6.14
N PHE A 5 -23.93 -37.73 -5.42
CA PHE A 5 -24.22 -37.57 -4.01
C PHE A 5 -25.24 -36.47 -3.81
N LEU A 6 -26.12 -36.63 -2.81
CA LEU A 6 -27.05 -35.58 -2.41
C LEU A 6 -26.28 -34.47 -1.67
N LEU A 7 -26.60 -33.20 -1.94
CA LEU A 7 -25.91 -32.06 -1.32
C LEU A 7 -25.96 -32.09 0.21
N GLN A 8 -27.04 -32.64 0.80
CA GLN A 8 -27.21 -32.74 2.25
C GLN A 8 -26.19 -33.65 2.93
N VAL A 9 -25.60 -34.60 2.20
CA VAL A 9 -24.56 -35.51 2.74
C VAL A 9 -23.14 -35.08 2.36
N CYS A 10 -22.98 -33.91 1.74
CA CYS A 10 -21.69 -33.39 1.31
C CYS A 10 -21.20 -32.27 2.24
N ASN A 11 -19.92 -32.29 2.60
CA ASN A 11 -19.24 -31.22 3.34
C ASN A 11 -18.08 -30.66 2.52
N ILE A 12 -17.79 -29.36 2.71
CA ILE A 12 -16.63 -28.74 2.09
C ILE A 12 -15.37 -29.20 2.85
N VAL A 13 -14.45 -29.84 2.13
CA VAL A 13 -13.16 -30.26 2.69
C VAL A 13 -12.34 -29.03 3.11
N PRO A 14 -11.72 -29.02 4.31
CA PRO A 14 -10.90 -27.91 4.76
C PRO A 14 -9.64 -27.72 3.89
N GLY A 15 -9.04 -26.53 3.94
CA GLY A 15 -7.79 -26.21 3.22
C GLY A 15 -7.98 -25.81 1.75
N GLN A 16 -9.22 -25.75 1.24
CA GLN A 16 -9.50 -25.26 -0.11
C GLN A 16 -9.39 -23.73 -0.19
N ARG A 17 -8.43 -23.22 -0.95
CA ARG A 17 -8.25 -21.77 -1.20
C ARG A 17 -9.33 -21.23 -2.14
N CYS A 18 -9.92 -20.08 -1.81
CA CYS A 18 -10.79 -19.34 -2.73
C CYS A 18 -9.95 -18.65 -3.83
N ILE A 19 -10.22 -18.98 -5.10
CA ILE A 19 -9.54 -18.41 -6.28
C ILE A 19 -10.33 -17.25 -6.89
N LYS A 20 -11.64 -17.21 -6.64
CA LYS A 20 -12.53 -16.18 -7.19
C LYS A 20 -12.26 -14.82 -6.52
N LYS A 21 -12.48 -13.74 -7.27
CA LYS A 21 -12.40 -12.38 -6.74
C LYS A 21 -13.40 -12.23 -5.58
N LEU A 22 -12.91 -11.71 -4.46
CA LEU A 22 -13.75 -11.36 -3.32
C LEU A 22 -14.65 -10.18 -3.67
N THR A 23 -15.86 -10.15 -3.09
CA THR A 23 -16.73 -8.97 -3.19
C THR A 23 -16.12 -7.78 -2.44
N ASP A 24 -16.62 -6.56 -2.69
CA ASP A 24 -16.10 -5.36 -2.02
C ASP A 24 -16.24 -5.45 -0.50
N ASN A 25 -17.37 -6.01 -0.02
CA ASN A 25 -17.59 -6.26 1.41
C ASN A 25 -16.61 -7.29 1.97
N GLN A 26 -16.38 -8.40 1.26
CA GLN A 26 -15.41 -9.43 1.68
C GLN A 26 -13.97 -8.88 1.69
N THR A 27 -13.62 -8.06 0.70
CA THR A 27 -12.31 -7.42 0.59
C THR A 27 -12.10 -6.43 1.74
N SER A 28 -13.11 -5.61 2.06
CA SER A 28 -13.09 -4.69 3.20
C SER A 28 -12.87 -5.43 4.53
N THR A 29 -13.60 -6.52 4.75
CA THR A 29 -13.41 -7.39 5.92
C THR A 29 -12.01 -7.99 5.96
N MET A 30 -11.50 -8.47 4.82
CA MET A 30 -10.15 -9.05 4.73
C MET A 30 -9.07 -8.02 5.06
N ILE A 31 -9.17 -6.80 4.54
CA ILE A 31 -8.23 -5.70 4.84
C ILE A 31 -8.26 -5.39 6.34
N LYS A 32 -9.44 -5.24 6.95
CA LYS A 32 -9.56 -4.98 8.39
C LYS A 32 -9.01 -6.14 9.24
N ALA A 33 -9.22 -7.36 8.78
CA ALA A 33 -8.73 -8.55 9.47
C ALA A 33 -7.20 -8.69 9.41
N THR A 34 -6.57 -8.24 8.32
CA THR A 34 -5.13 -8.50 8.04
C THR A 34 -4.23 -7.28 8.22
N ALA A 35 -4.77 -6.06 8.17
CA ALA A 35 -4.00 -4.84 8.42
C ALA A 35 -3.56 -4.79 9.89
N ARG A 36 -2.25 -4.75 10.10
CA ARG A 36 -1.59 -4.69 11.41
C ARG A 36 -0.47 -3.65 11.36
N SER A 37 -0.18 -3.03 12.50
CA SER A 37 0.94 -2.10 12.60
C SER A 37 2.27 -2.86 12.49
N ALA A 38 3.36 -2.14 12.21
CA ALA A 38 4.69 -2.75 12.16
C ALA A 38 5.07 -3.52 13.45
N PRO A 39 4.91 -2.96 14.67
CA PRO A 39 5.22 -3.71 15.89
C PRO A 39 4.31 -4.93 16.09
N ASP A 40 3.00 -4.81 15.84
CA ASP A 40 2.08 -5.95 15.98
C ASP A 40 2.46 -7.11 15.04
N ARG A 41 2.81 -6.76 13.79
CA ARG A 41 3.24 -7.76 12.80
C ARG A 41 4.57 -8.40 13.20
N GLN A 42 5.50 -7.65 13.78
CA GLN A 42 6.75 -8.19 14.29
C GLN A 42 6.50 -9.20 15.43
N GLU A 43 5.62 -8.86 16.36
CA GLU A 43 5.26 -9.75 17.47
C GLU A 43 4.57 -11.03 16.97
N GLU A 44 3.63 -10.91 16.03
CA GLU A 44 2.93 -12.05 15.44
C GLU A 44 3.90 -13.02 14.74
N ILE A 45 4.85 -12.50 13.95
CA ILE A 45 5.90 -13.32 13.32
C ILE A 45 6.76 -13.99 14.40
N SER A 46 7.20 -13.23 15.42
CA SER A 46 8.04 -13.77 16.49
C SER A 46 7.32 -14.86 17.29
N ARG A 47 5.99 -14.73 17.49
CA ARG A 47 5.15 -15.75 18.11
C ARG A 47 5.00 -16.98 17.22
N LEU A 48 4.77 -16.78 15.92
CA LEU A 48 4.61 -17.86 14.95
C LEU A 48 5.87 -18.72 14.85
N VAL A 49 7.05 -18.09 14.72
CA VAL A 49 8.33 -18.80 14.65
C VAL A 49 8.59 -19.60 15.93
N ARG A 50 8.36 -19.01 17.11
CA ARG A 50 8.47 -19.73 18.39
C ARG A 50 7.50 -20.91 18.49
N SER A 51 6.26 -20.75 18.00
CA SER A 51 5.25 -21.81 18.01
C SER A 51 5.52 -22.92 16.98
N ALA A 52 6.23 -22.61 15.89
CA ALA A 52 6.61 -23.58 14.88
C ALA A 52 7.64 -24.59 15.41
N ASN A 53 8.44 -24.19 16.42
CA ASN A 53 9.38 -25.05 17.14
C ASN A 53 10.28 -25.88 16.20
N TYR A 54 10.95 -25.21 15.27
CA TYR A 54 11.77 -25.84 14.23
C TYR A 54 12.86 -26.79 14.78
N GLU A 55 13.36 -26.56 15.99
CA GLU A 55 14.35 -27.44 16.62
C GLU A 55 13.80 -28.84 16.94
N ALA A 56 12.48 -28.99 17.07
CA ALA A 56 11.81 -30.27 17.28
C ALA A 56 11.37 -30.95 15.97
N ASP A 57 11.56 -30.30 14.81
CA ASP A 57 11.20 -30.87 13.51
C ASP A 57 12.20 -31.99 13.13
N PRO A 58 11.71 -33.23 12.89
CA PRO A 58 12.57 -34.37 12.55
C PRO A 58 13.44 -34.13 11.30
N PHE A 59 12.94 -33.38 10.32
CA PHE A 59 13.69 -33.08 9.11
C PHE A 59 14.78 -32.05 9.37
N VAL A 60 14.51 -31.03 10.18
CA VAL A 60 15.51 -30.02 10.56
C VAL A 60 16.68 -30.68 11.28
N GLN A 61 16.39 -31.63 12.18
CA GLN A 61 17.40 -32.42 12.88
C GLN A 61 18.21 -33.31 11.93
N GLU A 62 17.55 -33.99 10.98
CA GLU A 62 18.21 -34.85 9.99
C GLU A 62 19.21 -34.07 9.12
N PHE A 63 18.80 -32.89 8.64
CA PHE A 63 19.67 -32.01 7.83
C PHE A 63 20.66 -31.18 8.66
N LYS A 64 20.62 -31.27 9.99
CA LYS A 64 21.57 -30.64 10.94
C LYS A 64 21.71 -29.12 10.79
N PHE A 65 20.66 -28.43 10.34
CA PHE A 65 20.62 -26.97 10.42
C PHE A 65 19.79 -26.52 11.62
N LYS A 66 20.10 -25.32 12.14
CA LYS A 66 19.41 -24.73 13.28
C LYS A 66 18.72 -23.45 12.86
N VAL A 67 17.52 -23.22 13.38
CA VAL A 67 16.72 -22.04 13.06
C VAL A 67 16.59 -21.22 14.34
N ARG A 68 17.19 -20.02 14.34
CA ARG A 68 16.97 -19.08 15.45
C ARG A 68 15.55 -18.56 15.42
N ASP A 69 14.96 -18.42 16.59
CA ASP A 69 13.59 -17.92 16.80
C ASP A 69 13.53 -16.38 16.94
N GLU A 70 14.68 -15.73 16.96
CA GLU A 70 14.84 -14.28 17.00
C GLU A 70 15.08 -13.68 15.61
N MET A 71 14.54 -12.47 15.37
CA MET A 71 14.80 -11.73 14.13
C MET A 71 16.25 -11.28 14.04
N ALA A 72 16.82 -11.36 12.83
CA ALA A 72 18.18 -10.89 12.59
C ALA A 72 18.30 -9.37 12.79
N HIS A 73 19.27 -8.95 13.61
CA HIS A 73 19.60 -7.55 13.80
C HIS A 73 20.42 -7.03 12.62
N VAL A 74 19.96 -5.94 12.02
CA VAL A 74 20.62 -5.28 10.89
C VAL A 74 20.79 -3.78 11.17
N THR A 75 21.96 -3.24 10.82
CA THR A 75 22.23 -1.82 10.96
C THR A 75 21.80 -1.08 9.69
N GLY A 76 20.70 -0.33 9.80
CA GLY A 76 20.23 0.57 8.75
C GLY A 76 20.82 1.98 8.85
N ARG A 77 20.65 2.79 7.80
CA ARG A 77 20.94 4.23 7.81
C ARG A 77 19.75 4.98 7.22
N VAL A 78 19.37 6.09 7.84
CA VAL A 78 18.36 7.02 7.30
C VAL A 78 19.10 8.11 6.54
N LEU A 79 18.86 8.21 5.23
CA LEU A 79 19.47 9.25 4.41
C LEU A 79 18.73 10.57 4.60
N PRO A 80 19.44 11.72 4.59
CA PRO A 80 18.80 13.03 4.65
C PRO A 80 17.91 13.22 3.42
N ALA A 81 16.74 13.84 3.65
CA ALA A 81 15.81 14.13 2.56
C ALA A 81 16.41 15.16 1.58
N PRO A 82 16.26 14.98 0.27
CA PRO A 82 16.71 15.95 -0.72
C PRO A 82 15.82 17.20 -0.68
N MET A 83 16.40 18.35 -1.01
CA MET A 83 15.67 19.60 -1.17
C MET A 83 14.95 19.62 -2.52
N LEU A 84 13.65 19.89 -2.51
CA LEU A 84 12.83 19.99 -3.73
C LEU A 84 12.77 21.44 -4.20
N GLN A 85 13.35 21.73 -5.36
CA GLN A 85 13.31 23.05 -5.96
C GLN A 85 12.01 23.25 -6.77
N TYR A 86 11.25 24.28 -6.41
CA TYR A 86 10.06 24.71 -7.14
C TYR A 86 10.33 25.96 -7.98
N GLY A 87 9.40 26.29 -8.86
CA GLY A 87 9.41 27.53 -9.63
C GLY A 87 8.69 28.66 -8.91
N GLY A 88 8.66 29.85 -9.53
CA GLY A 88 8.00 31.04 -9.01
C GLY A 88 8.64 32.33 -9.55
N ARG A 89 7.87 33.42 -9.62
CA ARG A 89 8.37 34.73 -10.05
C ARG A 89 9.38 35.27 -9.04
N VAL A 90 10.59 35.56 -9.52
CA VAL A 90 11.49 36.56 -8.96
C VAL A 90 10.75 37.90 -9.07
N SER A 91 10.21 38.42 -7.96
CA SER A 91 10.00 39.86 -7.87
C SER A 91 11.36 40.53 -8.09
N THR A 92 11.37 41.61 -8.85
CA THR A 92 12.51 42.27 -9.51
C THR A 92 13.63 42.80 -8.60
N GLU A 93 13.83 42.24 -7.41
CA GLU A 93 14.99 42.50 -6.56
C GLU A 93 15.45 41.19 -5.92
N HIS A 94 16.70 40.83 -6.23
CA HIS A 94 17.45 39.68 -5.74
C HIS A 94 17.09 38.28 -6.30
N PHE A 95 18.12 37.69 -6.92
CA PHE A 95 18.30 36.32 -7.41
C PHE A 95 18.18 35.21 -6.33
N MET A 96 17.44 35.45 -5.23
CA MET A 96 17.50 34.66 -3.99
C MET A 96 16.19 33.98 -3.56
N ASN A 97 15.08 34.11 -4.31
CA ASN A 97 13.79 33.52 -3.91
C ASN A 97 13.37 32.33 -4.79
N ARG A 98 14.17 31.24 -4.79
CA ARG A 98 13.66 29.93 -5.24
C ARG A 98 12.93 29.29 -4.06
N THR A 99 11.65 28.98 -4.22
CA THR A 99 10.89 28.27 -3.19
C THR A 99 11.41 26.84 -3.10
N VAL A 100 11.93 26.47 -1.92
CA VAL A 100 12.39 25.10 -1.65
C VAL A 100 11.44 24.41 -0.70
N ALA A 101 11.11 23.16 -0.97
CA ALA A 101 10.42 22.29 -0.03
C ALA A 101 11.40 21.25 0.52
N THR A 102 11.45 21.10 1.85
CA THR A 102 12.15 19.99 2.50
C THR A 102 11.12 18.94 2.87
N PRO A 103 11.19 17.72 2.31
CA PRO A 103 10.30 16.64 2.70
C PRO A 103 10.46 16.31 4.18
N SER A 104 9.33 16.14 4.87
CA SER A 104 9.28 15.67 6.26
C SER A 104 8.72 14.25 6.25
N HIS A 105 9.47 13.29 6.79
CA HIS A 105 9.08 11.86 6.79
C HIS A 105 8.66 11.32 5.40
N GLY A 106 9.30 11.81 4.33
CA GLY A 106 8.98 11.41 2.95
C GLY A 106 7.75 12.12 2.35
N VAL A 107 7.16 13.09 3.04
CA VAL A 107 5.98 13.84 2.60
C VAL A 107 6.34 15.30 2.36
N TRP A 108 5.77 15.89 1.30
CA TRP A 108 5.88 17.33 1.01
C TRP A 108 4.56 17.85 0.42
N ASP A 109 4.37 19.17 0.48
CA ASP A 109 3.15 19.86 0.01
C ASP A 109 3.52 20.99 -0.98
N MET A 110 2.65 21.20 -1.96
CA MET A 110 2.71 22.25 -2.98
C MET A 110 2.03 23.57 -2.58
N ARG A 111 1.39 23.66 -1.39
CA ARG A 111 0.84 24.94 -0.90
C ARG A 111 1.91 26.05 -0.94
N GLY A 112 1.55 27.16 -1.60
CA GLY A 112 2.43 28.32 -1.79
C GLY A 112 3.58 28.12 -2.78
N LYS A 113 3.59 27.05 -3.58
CA LYS A 113 4.67 26.70 -4.53
C LYS A 113 4.13 26.62 -5.96
N GLN A 114 4.94 27.00 -6.93
CA GLN A 114 4.61 26.87 -8.35
C GLN A 114 5.49 25.79 -9.00
N PHE A 115 5.01 25.17 -10.07
CA PHE A 115 5.81 24.20 -10.82
C PHE A 115 7.15 24.80 -11.25
N HIS A 116 8.21 24.00 -11.20
CA HIS A 116 9.55 24.40 -11.68
C HIS A 116 9.49 24.89 -13.13
N THR A 117 8.79 24.14 -13.97
CA THR A 117 8.50 24.51 -15.36
C THR A 117 7.01 24.30 -15.57
N GLY A 118 6.23 25.37 -15.38
CA GLY A 118 4.80 25.37 -15.67
C GLY A 118 4.54 25.40 -17.18
N VAL A 119 3.48 24.75 -17.61
CA VAL A 119 2.97 24.83 -18.98
C VAL A 119 1.70 25.66 -19.00
N GLU A 120 1.56 26.52 -19.99
CA GLU A 120 0.33 27.25 -20.26
C GLU A 120 -0.64 26.37 -21.05
N ILE A 121 -1.82 26.09 -20.49
CA ILE A 121 -2.88 25.34 -21.17
C ILE A 121 -3.67 26.31 -22.04
N LYS A 122 -3.41 26.30 -23.35
CA LYS A 122 -4.09 27.18 -24.32
C LYS A 122 -5.45 26.65 -24.76
N MET A 123 -5.59 25.33 -24.83
CA MET A 123 -6.81 24.65 -25.30
C MET A 123 -7.07 23.45 -24.41
N TRP A 124 -8.32 23.29 -23.99
CA TRP A 124 -8.81 22.16 -23.20
C TRP A 124 -10.28 21.92 -23.53
N ALA A 125 -10.76 20.69 -23.29
CA ALA A 125 -12.15 20.32 -23.52
C ALA A 125 -12.62 19.37 -22.42
N ILE A 126 -13.92 19.36 -22.12
CA ILE A 126 -14.56 18.43 -21.19
C ILE A 126 -15.52 17.53 -21.97
N ALA A 127 -15.44 16.22 -21.72
CA ALA A 127 -16.47 15.28 -22.13
C ALA A 127 -17.12 14.68 -20.87
N CYS A 128 -18.38 15.05 -20.62
CA CYS A 128 -19.14 14.57 -19.47
C CYS A 128 -20.09 13.45 -19.89
N PHE A 129 -19.86 12.24 -19.39
CA PHE A 129 -20.72 11.06 -19.62
C PHE A 129 -21.68 10.79 -18.46
N ALA A 130 -21.76 11.70 -17.49
CA ALA A 130 -22.76 11.60 -16.43
C ALA A 130 -24.16 11.85 -17.03
N THR A 131 -25.18 11.26 -16.42
CA THR A 131 -26.55 11.49 -16.88
C THR A 131 -26.95 12.96 -16.65
N GLN A 132 -27.80 13.52 -17.50
CA GLN A 132 -28.22 14.93 -17.43
C GLN A 132 -28.93 15.31 -16.12
N ARG A 133 -29.45 14.32 -15.38
CA ARG A 133 -29.99 14.52 -14.03
C ARG A 133 -28.90 14.79 -12.97
N GLN A 134 -27.70 14.24 -13.17
CA GLN A 134 -26.55 14.36 -12.27
C GLN A 134 -25.66 15.55 -12.64
N CYS A 135 -25.62 15.92 -13.91
CA CYS A 135 -24.86 17.07 -14.40
C CYS A 135 -25.77 17.91 -15.30
N ARG A 136 -26.31 18.99 -14.76
CA ARG A 136 -27.08 19.95 -15.55
C ARG A 136 -26.12 20.80 -16.38
N GLU A 137 -26.50 21.06 -17.61
CA GLU A 137 -25.69 21.82 -18.58
C GLU A 137 -25.35 23.23 -18.10
N GLU A 138 -26.18 23.80 -17.24
CA GLU A 138 -25.98 25.10 -16.57
C GLU A 138 -24.76 25.14 -15.64
N ILE A 139 -24.28 23.99 -15.15
CA ILE A 139 -23.16 23.87 -14.20
C ILE A 139 -21.82 23.70 -14.96
N LEU A 140 -21.86 23.34 -16.25
CA LEU A 140 -20.68 23.07 -17.08
C LEU A 140 -20.16 24.31 -17.83
N LYS A 141 -20.78 25.48 -17.62
CA LYS A 141 -20.43 26.75 -18.26
C LYS A 141 -19.66 27.67 -17.31
#